data_AF-A0A1A7W8N3-F1
#
_entry.id   AF-A0A1A7W8N3-F1
#
_cell.length_a   1.000
_cell.length_b   1.000
_cell.length_c   1.000
_cell.angle_alpha   90.00
_cell.angle_beta   90.00
_cell.angle_gamma   90.00
#
_symmetry.space_group_name_H-M   'P 1'
#
loop_
_entity.id
_entity.type
_entity.pdbx_description
1 polymer ?
#
loop_
_entity_poly.entity_id
_entity_poly.type
_entity_poly.pdbx_seq_one_letter_code
_entity_poly.pdbx_strand_id
1 'polypeptide(L)'
;HCHADHITGTGVMKKKLDTLKSAISKHSGAKADIHLSEGDKINFGLFFLSVRETPGHTDGCITLVLNDESMAFTGDALLIRGCGRTDFQQ
;
A
#
# COMPACT_ATOMS: atom_id res chain seq x y z
N HIS A 1 2.37 2.93 0.79
CA HIS A 1 3.74 3.30 1.18
C HIS A 1 3.71 3.95 2.57
N CYS A 2 4.85 4.33 3.15
CA CYS A 2 4.89 5.12 4.37
C CYS A 2 4.72 6.60 4.03
N HIS A 3 3.60 7.20 4.40
CA HIS A 3 3.26 8.59 4.04
C HIS A 3 4.12 9.62 4.79
N ALA A 4 4.40 10.76 4.15
CA ALA A 4 5.10 11.89 4.76
C ALA A 4 4.22 13.13 4.97
N ASP A 5 3.00 13.11 4.44
CA ASP A 5 2.05 14.21 4.47
C ASP A 5 0.99 14.07 5.58
N HIS A 6 0.83 12.87 6.15
CA HIS A 6 -0.15 12.62 7.21
C HIS A 6 0.18 11.39 8.08
N ILE A 7 -0.53 11.25 9.20
CA ILE A 7 -0.46 10.08 10.09
C ILE A 7 -1.51 9.04 9.66
N THR A 8 -1.08 7.79 9.46
CA THR A 8 -2.01 6.69 9.10
C THR A 8 -3.06 6.43 10.18
N GLY A 9 -4.29 6.14 9.77
CA GLY A 9 -5.39 5.75 10.67
C GLY A 9 -5.38 4.26 11.06
N THR A 10 -4.52 3.43 10.48
CA THR A 10 -4.54 1.96 10.65
C THR A 10 -4.46 1.52 12.12
N GLY A 11 -3.59 2.15 12.92
CA GLY A 11 -3.47 1.86 14.35
C GLY A 11 -4.73 2.20 15.17
N VAL A 12 -5.44 3.27 14.80
CA VAL A 12 -6.71 3.64 15.44
C VAL A 12 -7.83 2.68 15.02
N MET A 13 -7.88 2.30 13.74
CA MET A 13 -8.90 1.37 13.23
C MET A 13 -8.83 0.01 13.91
N LYS A 14 -7.62 -0.53 14.11
CA LYS A 14 -7.42 -1.79 14.83
C LYS A 14 -7.95 -1.81 16.27
N LYS A 15 -8.04 -0.65 16.93
CA LYS A 15 -8.61 -0.55 18.29
C LYS A 15 -10.15 -0.55 18.30
N LYS A 16 -10.78 -0.33 17.16
CA LYS A 16 -12.25 -0.28 17.03
C LYS A 16 -12.84 -1.62 16.64
N LEU A 17 -12.07 -2.46 15.94
CA LEU A 17 -12.48 -3.77 15.45
C LEU A 17 -11.29 -4.73 15.53
N ASP A 18 -11.36 -5.70 16.44
CA ASP A 18 -10.26 -6.62 16.74
C ASP A 18 -9.87 -7.52 15.55
N THR A 19 -10.76 -7.68 14.57
CA THR A 19 -10.52 -8.48 13.37
C THR A 19 -9.69 -7.75 12.31
N LEU A 20 -9.49 -6.44 12.44
CA LEU A 20 -8.73 -5.66 11.46
C LEU A 20 -7.22 -5.90 11.61
N LYS A 21 -6.56 -6.08 10.46
CA LYS A 21 -5.11 -6.17 10.35
C LYS A 21 -4.59 -5.04 9.49
N SER A 22 -3.54 -4.34 9.94
CA SER A 22 -2.83 -3.39 9.10
C SER A 22 -1.90 -4.12 8.14
N ALA A 23 -1.78 -3.63 6.91
CA ALA A 23 -0.90 -4.19 5.90
C ALA A 23 -0.04 -3.09 5.26
N ILE A 24 1.22 -3.39 4.99
CA ILE A 24 2.14 -2.48 4.29
C ILE A 24 3.22 -3.28 3.54
N SER A 25 3.90 -2.65 2.59
CA SER A 25 5.03 -3.29 1.89
C SER A 25 6.13 -3.70 2.87
N LYS A 26 6.73 -4.89 2.67
CA LYS A 26 7.92 -5.33 3.43
C LYS A 26 9.10 -4.37 3.28
N HIS A 27 9.16 -3.64 2.16
CA HIS A 27 10.24 -2.71 1.85
C HIS A 27 10.07 -1.33 2.48
N SER A 28 8.94 -1.06 3.17
CA SER A 28 8.68 0.27 3.71
C SER A 28 9.36 0.57 5.06
N GLY A 29 10.01 -0.41 5.69
CA GLY A 29 10.59 -0.29 7.03
C GLY A 29 9.59 -0.04 8.16
N ALA A 30 8.28 -0.07 7.87
CA ALA A 30 7.23 0.30 8.83
C ALA A 30 6.66 -0.93 9.53
N LYS A 31 6.05 -0.69 10.69
CA LYS A 31 5.35 -1.74 11.46
C LYS A 31 3.92 -1.93 10.94
N ALA A 32 3.56 -3.17 10.70
CA ALA A 32 2.20 -3.60 10.35
C ALA A 32 1.96 -5.05 10.81
N ASP A 33 0.70 -5.51 10.80
CA ASP A 33 0.40 -6.93 11.09
C ASP A 33 0.75 -7.85 9.92
N ILE A 34 0.68 -7.32 8.70
CA ILE A 34 0.95 -8.04 7.46
C ILE A 34 1.96 -7.23 6.65
N HIS A 35 3.05 -7.88 6.24
CA HIS A 35 4.01 -7.33 5.29
C HIS A 35 3.78 -7.96 3.91
N LEU A 36 3.56 -7.10 2.91
CA LEU A 36 3.22 -7.47 1.54
C LEU A 36 4.46 -7.45 0.64
N SER A 37 4.49 -8.34 -0.34
CA SER A 37 5.50 -8.48 -1.40
C SER A 37 4.85 -8.48 -2.79
N GLU A 38 5.67 -8.30 -3.82
CA GLU A 38 5.29 -8.57 -5.22
C GLU A 38 4.52 -9.90 -5.36
N GLY A 39 3.37 -9.86 -6.05
CA GLY A 39 2.56 -11.04 -6.34
C GLY A 39 1.62 -11.49 -5.22
N ASP A 40 1.73 -10.93 -4.01
CA ASP A 40 0.79 -11.22 -2.93
C ASP A 40 -0.65 -10.80 -3.30
N LYS A 41 -1.63 -11.46 -2.69
CA LYS A 41 -3.06 -11.19 -2.91
C LYS A 41 -3.77 -10.87 -1.59
N ILE A 42 -4.46 -9.75 -1.56
CA ILE A 42 -5.34 -9.34 -0.46
C ILE A 42 -6.77 -9.73 -0.84
N ASN A 43 -7.29 -10.81 -0.26
CA ASN A 43 -8.62 -11.35 -0.59
C ASN A 43 -9.73 -10.69 0.26
N PHE A 44 -10.88 -10.40 -0.37
CA PHE A 44 -12.09 -9.91 0.30
C PHE A 44 -13.34 -10.30 -0.50
N GLY A 45 -14.18 -11.15 0.08
CA GLY A 45 -15.32 -11.74 -0.63
C GLY A 45 -14.86 -12.55 -1.84
N LEU A 46 -15.37 -12.23 -3.04
CA LEU A 46 -14.99 -12.84 -4.31
C LEU A 46 -13.86 -12.10 -5.04
N PHE A 47 -13.37 -11.01 -4.46
CA PHE A 47 -12.38 -10.13 -5.06
C PHE A 47 -11.02 -10.29 -4.40
N PHE A 48 -9.98 -9.88 -5.10
CA PHE A 48 -8.67 -9.68 -4.50
C PHE A 48 -7.95 -8.50 -5.13
N LEU A 49 -7.04 -7.88 -4.36
CA LEU A 49 -6.05 -6.95 -4.87
C LEU A 49 -4.70 -7.68 -5.00
N SER A 50 -4.13 -7.72 -6.20
CA SER A 50 -2.75 -8.17 -6.41
C SER A 50 -1.78 -7.03 -6.11
N VAL A 51 -0.73 -7.33 -5.37
CA VAL A 51 0.33 -6.39 -5.03
C VAL A 51 1.35 -6.34 -6.16
N ARG A 52 1.61 -5.13 -6.67
CA ARG A 52 2.73 -4.82 -7.58
C ARG A 52 3.67 -3.83 -6.88
N GLU A 53 4.92 -4.19 -6.65
CA GLU A 53 5.97 -3.33 -6.17
C GLU A 53 6.26 -2.26 -7.24
N THR A 54 6.11 -1.00 -6.83
CA THR A 54 6.29 0.16 -7.70
C THR A 54 7.13 1.21 -6.96
N PRO A 55 8.39 0.87 -6.57
CA PRO A 55 9.26 1.78 -5.84
C PRO A 55 9.63 3.00 -6.69
N GLY A 56 10.08 4.07 -6.03
CA GLY A 56 10.52 5.30 -6.67
C GLY A 56 10.20 6.52 -5.82
N HIS A 57 8.92 6.74 -5.51
CA HIS A 57 8.52 7.75 -4.53
C HIS A 57 9.07 7.41 -3.13
N THR A 58 8.99 6.13 -2.75
CA THR A 58 9.71 5.52 -1.61
C THR A 58 10.05 4.07 -1.97
N ASP A 59 11.00 3.46 -1.25
CA ASP A 59 11.35 2.03 -1.40
C ASP A 59 10.19 1.08 -1.09
N GLY A 60 9.24 1.54 -0.26
CA GLY A 60 8.05 0.79 0.15
C GLY A 60 6.80 1.03 -0.69
N CYS A 61 6.91 1.62 -1.88
CA CYS A 61 5.75 1.85 -2.74
C CYS A 61 5.25 0.56 -3.40
N ILE A 62 3.94 0.35 -3.33
CA ILE A 62 3.21 -0.71 -4.02
C ILE A 62 1.97 -0.10 -4.68
N THR A 63 1.58 -0.67 -5.81
CA THR A 63 0.30 -0.47 -6.47
C THR A 63 -0.57 -1.70 -6.21
N LEU A 64 -1.83 -1.47 -5.81
CA LEU A 64 -2.80 -2.54 -5.63
C LEU A 64 -3.71 -2.60 -6.86
N VAL A 65 -3.77 -3.75 -7.53
CA VAL A 65 -4.54 -3.93 -8.77
C VAL A 65 -5.68 -4.91 -8.52
N LEU A 66 -6.90 -4.55 -8.91
CA LEU A 66 -8.07 -5.43 -8.77
C LEU A 66 -7.93 -6.67 -9.66
N ASN A 67 -8.51 -7.79 -9.24
CA ASN A 67 -8.35 -9.08 -9.90
C ASN A 67 -8.82 -9.16 -11.36
N ASP A 68 -9.65 -8.22 -11.81
CA ASP A 68 -10.10 -8.08 -13.20
C ASP A 68 -9.35 -6.97 -13.97
N GLU A 69 -8.31 -6.40 -13.35
CA GLU A 69 -7.47 -5.32 -13.88
C GLU A 69 -8.22 -4.02 -14.24
N SER A 70 -9.49 -3.87 -13.83
CA SER A 70 -10.30 -2.68 -14.11
C SER A 70 -9.89 -1.46 -13.27
N MET A 71 -9.20 -1.67 -12.15
CA MET A 71 -8.79 -0.63 -11.21
C MET A 71 -7.36 -0.85 -10.71
N ALA A 72 -6.62 0.25 -10.55
CA ALA A 72 -5.32 0.29 -9.90
C ALA A 72 -5.27 1.44 -8.89
N PHE A 73 -4.79 1.15 -7.68
CA PHE A 73 -4.54 2.12 -6.61
C PHE A 73 -3.04 2.36 -6.52
N THR A 74 -2.58 3.42 -7.18
CA THR A 74 -1.16 3.66 -7.48
C THR A 74 -0.37 4.36 -6.37
N GLY A 75 -1.04 4.80 -5.31
CA GLY A 75 -0.43 5.69 -4.32
C GLY A 75 0.23 6.89 -4.99
N ASP A 76 1.40 7.29 -4.49
CA ASP A 76 2.17 8.40 -5.05
C ASP A 76 3.17 7.96 -6.12
N ALA A 77 3.15 6.69 -6.57
CA ALA A 77 3.98 6.26 -7.69
C ALA A 77 3.48 6.90 -9.01
N LEU A 78 2.16 7.00 -9.18
CA LEU A 78 1.51 7.67 -10.31
C LEU A 78 0.33 8.51 -9.82
N LEU A 79 0.33 9.79 -10.18
CA LEU A 79 -0.77 10.72 -10.00
C LEU A 79 -1.39 11.05 -11.36
N ILE A 80 -2.60 11.62 -11.37
CA ILE A 80 -3.22 12.05 -12.64
C ILE A 80 -2.36 13.15 -13.27
N ARG A 81 -1.73 12.82 -14.40
CA ARG A 81 -0.79 13.71 -15.12
C ARG A 81 0.43 14.12 -14.28
N GLY A 82 0.86 13.28 -13.35
CA GLY A 82 2.06 13.53 -12.56
C GLY A 82 2.56 12.29 -11.81
N CYS A 83 3.55 12.47 -10.94
CA CYS A 83 4.04 11.45 -10.03
C CYS A 83 4.45 12.10 -8.70
N GLY A 84 4.58 11.29 -7.66
CA GLY A 84 5.16 11.71 -6.39
C GLY A 84 6.63 12.10 -6.55
N ARG A 85 7.09 12.97 -5.65
CA ARG A 85 8.50 13.36 -5.56
C ARG A 85 9.41 12.17 -5.25
N THR A 86 10.70 12.25 -5.57
CA THR A 86 11.65 11.13 -5.43
C THR A 86 12.95 11.52 -4.70
N ASP A 87 12.94 12.66 -4.00
CA ASP A 87 14.11 13.27 -3.35
C ASP A 87 14.14 13.07 -1.83
N PHE A 88 13.26 12.23 -1.28
CA PHE A 88 13.15 11.86 0.14
C PHE A 88 12.83 10.35 0.28
N GLN A 89 12.90 9.81 1.51
CA GLN A 89 12.36 8.49 1.90
C GLN A 89 12.82 7.28 1.04
N GLN A 90 14.14 7.13 0.93
CA GLN A 90 14.82 5.92 0.46
C GLN A 90 15.19 5.06 1.66
#